data_AF-A0A392NTM2-F1
#
_entry.id   AF-A0A392NTM2-F1
#
_cell.length_a   1.000
_cell.length_b   1.000
_cell.length_c   1.000
_cell.angle_alpha   90.00
_cell.angle_beta   90.00
_cell.angle_gamma   90.00
#
_symmetry.space_group_name_H-M   'P 1'
#
loop_
_entity.id
_entity.type
_entity.pdbx_description
1 polymer ?
#
loop_
_entity_poly.entity_id
_entity_poly.type
_entity_poly.pdbx_seq_one_letter_code
_entity_poly.pdbx_strand_id
1 'polypeptide(L)' 'VLDLYVWLSFRLDESFPDHELASSQKALCSMLIEEFLDRYGWQKPMAGRLPVRKMSSSLLSQTMRPNL' A
#
# COMPACT_ATOMS: atom_id res chain seq x y z
N VAL A 1 2.11 5.63 3.68
CA VAL A 1 1.34 6.07 2.48
C VAL A 1 0.81 7.49 2.66
N LEU A 2 0.07 7.78 3.73
CA LEU A 2 -0.44 9.15 3.99
C LEU A 2 0.68 10.19 4.11
N ASP A 3 1.80 9.88 4.75
CA ASP A 3 2.98 10.78 4.78
C ASP A 3 3.53 11.07 3.38
N LEU A 4 3.51 10.08 2.49
CA LEU A 4 3.96 10.27 1.10
C LEU A 4 2.96 11.16 0.34
N TYR A 5 1.66 10.97 0.54
CA TYR A 5 0.62 11.81 -0.07
C TYR A 5 0.81 13.27 0.33
N VAL A 6 0.90 13.56 1.63
CA VAL A 6 1.10 14.93 2.15
C VAL A 6 2.43 15.51 1.68
N TRP A 7 3.49 14.71 1.59
CA TRP A 7 4.76 15.17 1.04
C TRP A 7 4.68 15.53 -0.46
N LEU A 8 3.88 14.79 -1.24
CA LEU A 8 3.66 15.07 -2.65
C LEU A 8 2.77 16.29 -2.88
N SER A 9 1.76 16.52 -2.03
CA SER A 9 0.87 17.68 -2.15
C SER A 9 1.60 19.02 -2.07
N PHE A 10 2.67 19.12 -1.28
CA PHE A 10 3.52 20.32 -1.26
C PHE A 10 4.26 20.62 -2.58
N ARG A 11 4.36 19.66 -3.50
CA ARG A 11 5.06 19.81 -4.79
C ARG A 11 4.13 19.77 -6.00
N LEU A 12 3.01 19.06 -5.88
CA LEU A 12 2.11 18.72 -6.96
C LEU A 12 0.65 18.94 -6.50
N ASP A 13 0.35 20.13 -5.99
CA ASP A 13 -0.93 20.45 -5.34
C ASP A 13 -2.15 20.11 -6.21
N GLU A 14 -2.10 20.41 -7.52
CA GLU A 14 -3.16 20.05 -8.47
C GLU A 14 -3.42 18.53 -8.61
N SER A 15 -2.40 17.70 -8.38
CA SER A 15 -2.52 16.24 -8.44
C SER A 15 -2.84 15.61 -7.08
N PHE A 16 -2.63 16.35 -5.98
CA PHE A 16 -2.79 15.90 -4.61
C PHE A 16 -3.46 17.00 -3.75
N PRO A 17 -4.68 17.45 -4.10
CA PRO A 17 -5.29 18.63 -3.48
C PRO A 17 -5.76 18.40 -2.04
N ASP A 18 -5.97 17.14 -1.64
CA ASP A 18 -6.63 16.77 -0.39
C ASP A 18 -5.65 16.69 0.80
N HIS A 19 -4.69 17.60 0.90
CA HIS A 19 -3.61 17.52 1.90
C HIS A 19 -4.10 17.66 3.35
N GLU A 20 -5.09 18.53 3.59
CA GLU A 20 -5.74 18.70 4.90
C GLU A 20 -6.50 17.43 5.32
N LEU A 21 -7.22 16.82 4.37
CA LEU A 21 -7.93 15.57 4.61
C LEU A 21 -6.94 14.43 4.89
N ALA A 22 -5.88 14.29 4.08
CA ALA A 22 -4.84 13.29 4.29
C ALA A 22 -4.11 13.47 5.63
N SER A 23 -3.88 14.71 6.05
CA SER A 23 -3.30 15.03 7.36
C SER A 23 -4.23 14.64 8.51
N SER A 24 -5.53 14.89 8.37
CA SER A 24 -6.55 14.48 9.34
C SER A 24 -6.66 12.95 9.43
N GLN A 25 -6.66 12.26 8.28
CA GLN A 25 -6.63 10.81 8.20
C GLN A 25 -5.37 10.24 8.85
N LYS A 26 -4.22 10.88 8.65
CA LYS A 26 -2.96 10.47 9.29
C LYS A 26 -3.07 10.53 10.80
N ALA A 27 -3.59 11.63 11.36
CA ALA A 27 -3.78 11.78 12.80
C ALA A 27 -4.72 10.70 13.36
N LEU A 28 -5.84 10.42 12.68
CA LEU A 28 -6.76 9.35 13.05
C LEU A 28 -6.10 7.96 13.00
N CYS A 29 -5.35 7.66 11.94
CA CYS A 29 -4.63 6.39 11.83
C CYS A 29 -3.61 6.23 12.96
N SER A 30 -2.83 7.28 13.28
CA SER A 30 -1.90 7.27 14.40
C SER A 30 -2.60 6.98 15.72
N MET A 31 -3.70 7.68 16.01
CA MET A 31 -4.50 7.47 17.23
C MET A 31 -5.02 6.02 17.34
N LEU A 32 -5.56 5.46 16.26
CA LEU A 32 -6.08 4.09 16.25
C LEU A 32 -4.97 3.05 16.45
N ILE A 33 -3.80 3.28 15.85
CA ILE A 33 -2.63 2.40 16.03
C ILE A 33 -2.15 2.47 17.48
N GLU A 34 -2.01 3.68 18.04
CA GLU A 34 -1.58 3.89 19.42
C GLU A 34 -2.56 3.23 20.41
N GLU A 35 -3.87 3.44 20.24
CA GLU A 35 -4.89 2.79 21.07
C GLU A 35 -4.84 1.26 20.98
N PHE A 36 -4.64 0.73 19.77
CA PHE A 36 -4.49 -0.72 19.59
C PHE A 36 -3.24 -1.25 20.30
N LEU A 37 -2.11 -0.56 20.16
CA LEU A 37 -0.85 -0.95 20.80
C LEU A 37 -0.91 -0.82 22.32
N ASP A 38 -1.63 0.18 22.85
CA ASP A 38 -1.84 0.35 24.28
C ASP A 38 -2.66 -0.82 24.86
N ARG A 39 -3.73 -1.24 24.17
CA ARG A 39 -4.61 -2.32 24.62
C ARG A 39 -4.01 -3.72 24.45
N TYR A 40 -3.29 -3.96 23.35
CA TYR A 40 -2.90 -5.33 22.95
C TYR A 40 -1.39 -5.53 22.85
N GLY A 41 -0.60 -4.47 22.98
CA GLY A 41 0.85 -4.50 22.79
C GLY A 41 1.27 -4.75 21.34
N TRP A 42 2.57 -4.86 21.12
CA TRP A 42 3.14 -5.30 19.85
C TRP A 42 2.88 -6.80 19.66
N GLN A 43 1.73 -7.13 19.08
CA GLN A 43 1.44 -8.50 18.65
C GLN A 43 2.38 -8.87 17.49
N LYS A 44 3.03 -10.03 17.59
CA LYS A 44 3.83 -10.57 16.48
C LYS A 44 2.89 -10.71 15.29
N PRO A 45 3.15 -10.06 14.13
CA PRO A 45 2.28 -10.17 12.98
C PRO A 45 2.12 -11.66 12.68
N MET A 46 0.93 -12.21 12.87
CA MET A 46 0.62 -13.53 12.34
C MET A 46 0.72 -13.34 10.84
N ALA A 47 1.84 -13.78 10.26
CA ALA A 47 2.01 -13.91 8.83
C ALA A 47 1.02 -14.99 8.36
N GLY A 48 -0.26 -14.64 8.35
CA GLY A 48 -1.27 -15.35 7.59
C GLY A 48 -0.76 -15.27 6.17
N ARG A 49 -0.16 -16.36 5.72
CA ARG A 49 0.37 -16.51 4.37
C ARG A 49 -0.74 -16.03 3.44
N LEU A 50 -0.56 -14.86 2.82
CA LEU A 50 -1.37 -14.51 1.66
C LEU A 50 -1.18 -15.67 0.70
N PRO A 51 -2.25 -16.35 0.25
CA PRO A 51 -2.09 -17.43 -0.70
C PRO A 51 -1.32 -16.86 -1.87
N VAL A 52 -0.12 -17.40 -2.09
CA VAL A 52 0.72 -17.06 -3.23
C VAL A 52 -0.17 -17.29 -4.44
N ARG A 53 -0.67 -16.20 -5.01
CA ARG A 53 -1.45 -16.21 -6.24
C ARG A 53 -0.52 -16.85 -7.25
N LYS A 54 -0.79 -18.12 -7.60
CA LYS A 54 -0.06 -18.83 -8.66
C LYS A 54 -0.04 -17.88 -9.85
N MET A 55 1.15 -17.44 -10.27
CA MET A 55 1.28 -16.68 -11.50
C MET A 55 0.65 -17.53 -12.59
N SER A 56 -0.47 -17.07 -13.14
CA SER A 56 -1.02 -17.64 -14.36
C SER A 56 0.08 -17.50 -15.40
N SER A 57 0.71 -18.63 -15.76
CA SER A 57 1.64 -18.68 -16.87
C SER A 57 0.93 -18.09 -18.08
N SER A 58 1.39 -16.93 -18.53
CA SER A 58 0.87 -16.30 -19.75
C SER A 58 1.00 -17.29 -20.90
N LEU A 59 -0.10 -17.54 -21.62
CA LEU A 59 -0.13 -18.35 -22.84
C LEU A 59 0.59 -17.66 -24.03
N LEU A 60 1.41 -16.64 -23.78
CA LEU A 60 2.07 -15.82 -24.80
C LEU A 60 3.46 -16.33 -25.24
N SER A 61 3.87 -17.54 -24.84
CA SER A 61 5.10 -18.17 -25.37
C SER A 61 4.84 -19.16 -26.52
N GLN A 62 3.65 -19.13 -27.14
CA GLN A 62 3.32 -19.98 -28.32
C GLN A 62 3.28 -19.20 -29.64
N THR A 63 4.14 -18.21 -29.83
CA THR A 63 4.40 -17.71 -31.19
C THR A 63 5.84 -17.23 -31.28
N MET A 64 6.48 -17.49 -32.42
CA MET A 64 7.86 -17.16 -32.80
C MET A 64 8.91 -18.27 -32.54
N ARG A 65 8.74 -19.42 -33.20
CA ARG A 65 9.90 -20.08 -33.83
C ARG A 65 10.06 -19.46 -35.22
N PRO A 66 11.12 -18.67 -35.51
CA PRO A 66 11.53 -18.49 -36.89
C PRO A 66 12.29 -19.75 -37.33
N ASN A 67 11.88 -20.28 -38.47
CA ASN A 67 12.66 -21.26 -39.22
C ASN A 67 14.00 -20.65 -39.64
N LEU A 68 15.10 -21.31 -39.30
CA LEU A 68 16.30 -21.46 -40.13
C LEU A 68 17.19 -22.56 -39.55
#